data_AF-A0A485N857-F1
#
_entry.id   AF-A0A485N857-F1
#
_cell.length_a   1.000
_cell.length_b   1.000
_cell.length_c   1.000
_cell.angle_alpha   90.00
_cell.angle_beta   90.00
_cell.angle_gamma   90.00
#
_symmetry.space_group_name_H-M   'P 1'
#
loop_
_entity.id
_entity.type
_entity.pdbx_description
1 polymer ?
#
loop_
_entity_poly.entity_id
_entity_poly.type
_entity_poly.pdbx_seq_one_letter_code
_entity_poly.pdbx_strand_id
1 'polypeptide(L)'
;MGPAAGSVRARYLVYFQYLGTEFNGVAAIRGSQRAIGVQNYLEEAAKRLNSVVPVKFTISSRTDAGVHALSNAAHLDVQRRSGQPPFSPEVLAEALNAHLRHPAIRVLQAFRVPIDFHARHAATSRTYLYRLATGCHRPDQLSVFERNRCWALRAGCLDVEAMQEAAQHLLGTHDFSAFQSAGSPVTSSVRTLRRASVSPDLGSPFVLPQENR
;
A
#
# COMPACT_ATOMS: atom_id res chain seq x y z
N MET A 1 -15.14 17.44 42.95
CA MET A 1 -14.18 17.03 41.91
C MET A 1 -14.74 17.48 40.57
N GLY A 2 -14.17 18.53 39.96
CA GLY A 2 -14.60 18.99 38.63
C GLY A 2 -14.22 17.98 37.54
N PRO A 3 -14.88 18.01 36.37
CA PRO A 3 -14.52 17.11 35.27
C PRO A 3 -13.06 17.38 34.90
N ALA A 4 -12.21 16.36 35.02
CA ALA A 4 -10.85 16.44 34.53
C ALA A 4 -10.90 16.84 33.05
N ALA A 5 -10.25 17.96 32.69
CA ALA A 5 -10.16 18.43 31.32
C ALA A 5 -9.69 17.28 30.42
N GLY A 6 -10.64 16.75 29.65
CA GLY A 6 -10.57 15.41 29.07
C GLY A 6 -9.48 15.30 28.02
N SER A 7 -8.74 14.18 28.03
CA SER A 7 -7.86 13.81 26.94
C SER A 7 -8.59 13.93 25.59
N VAL A 8 -8.01 14.65 24.63
CA VAL A 8 -8.60 14.83 23.30
C VAL A 8 -8.09 13.71 22.37
N ARG A 9 -9.03 12.96 21.79
CA ARG A 9 -8.76 12.00 20.71
C ARG A 9 -8.69 12.75 19.38
N ALA A 10 -7.65 12.50 18.60
CA ALA A 10 -7.51 13.01 17.25
C ALA A 10 -7.35 11.86 16.26
N ARG A 11 -7.97 12.01 15.09
CA ARG A 11 -7.82 11.09 13.96
C ARG A 11 -6.79 11.64 12.98
N TYR A 12 -5.96 10.75 12.47
CA TYR A 12 -4.98 11.06 11.45
C TYR A 12 -5.17 10.15 10.25
N LEU A 13 -5.06 10.72 9.05
CA LEU A 13 -4.80 10.00 7.81
C LEU A 13 -3.29 9.93 7.64
N VAL A 14 -2.75 8.77 7.31
CA VAL A 14 -1.34 8.59 6.94
C VAL A 14 -1.22 7.96 5.57
N TYR A 15 -0.25 8.43 4.80
CA TYR A 15 0.25 7.74 3.61
C TYR A 15 1.53 7.01 3.96
N PHE A 16 1.67 5.78 3.48
CA PHE A 16 2.82 4.94 3.77
C PHE A 16 3.17 4.06 2.57
N GLN A 17 4.44 3.71 2.47
CA GLN A 17 4.98 2.86 1.42
C GLN A 17 5.63 1.61 2.01
N TYR A 18 5.72 0.56 1.22
CA TYR A 18 6.46 -0.64 1.60
C TYR A 18 6.88 -1.51 0.41
N LEU A 19 7.97 -2.24 0.59
CA LEU A 19 8.31 -3.37 -0.27
C LEU A 19 7.64 -4.64 0.27
N GLY A 20 6.70 -5.21 -0.49
CA GLY A 20 5.82 -6.29 -0.07
C GLY A 20 6.46 -7.66 0.13
N THR A 21 7.67 -7.87 -0.39
CA THR A 21 8.28 -9.19 -0.60
C THR A 21 8.33 -10.06 0.66
N GLU A 22 8.60 -9.46 1.82
CA GLU A 22 8.75 -10.19 3.10
C GLU A 22 7.47 -10.21 3.94
N PHE A 23 6.35 -9.68 3.42
CA PHE A 23 5.10 -9.55 4.15
C PHE A 23 4.02 -10.46 3.57
N ASN A 24 3.18 -11.01 4.46
CA ASN A 24 1.96 -11.73 4.08
C ASN A 24 0.80 -10.74 3.84
N GLY A 25 1.08 -9.70 3.06
CA GLY A 25 0.16 -8.62 2.72
C GLY A 25 0.16 -7.49 3.75
N VAL A 26 -0.73 -6.51 3.51
CA VAL A 26 -0.80 -5.31 4.35
C VAL A 26 -1.57 -5.54 5.65
N ALA A 27 -2.58 -6.40 5.64
CA ALA A 27 -3.51 -6.57 6.74
C ALA A 27 -2.84 -7.21 7.96
N ALA A 28 -3.25 -6.81 9.17
CA ALA A 28 -2.72 -7.41 10.38
C ALA A 28 -3.07 -8.90 10.47
N ILE A 29 -2.07 -9.71 10.79
CA ILE A 29 -2.24 -11.15 11.07
C ILE A 29 -2.15 -11.35 12.59
N ARG A 30 -2.99 -12.25 13.12
CA ARG A 30 -2.99 -12.64 14.53
C ARG A 30 -2.54 -14.10 14.67
N GLY A 31 -1.77 -14.39 15.71
CA GLY A 31 -1.25 -15.74 16.01
C GLY A 31 0.23 -15.93 15.64
N SER A 32 0.75 -17.13 15.86
CA SER A 32 2.15 -17.51 15.65
C SER A 32 2.41 -17.93 14.19
N GLN A 33 2.36 -16.99 13.25
CA GLN A 33 2.73 -17.23 11.85
C GLN A 33 4.14 -16.69 11.55
N ARG A 34 4.81 -17.32 10.55
CA ARG A 34 6.19 -17.00 10.15
C ARG A 34 6.35 -15.63 9.47
N ALA A 35 5.29 -15.10 8.85
CA ALA A 35 5.28 -13.80 8.18
C ALA A 35 4.15 -12.93 8.71
N ILE A 36 4.47 -11.70 9.11
CA ILE A 36 3.54 -10.73 9.68
C ILE A 36 3.14 -9.68 8.64
N GLY A 37 1.96 -9.07 8.82
CA GLY A 37 1.47 -8.04 7.90
C GLY A 37 2.11 -6.68 8.17
N VAL A 38 2.13 -5.81 7.17
CA VAL A 38 2.64 -4.42 7.29
C VAL A 38 1.95 -3.67 8.43
N GLN A 39 0.64 -3.85 8.58
CA GLN A 39 -0.15 -3.24 9.64
C GLN A 39 0.34 -3.63 11.05
N ASN A 40 0.85 -4.86 11.25
CA ASN A 40 1.41 -5.27 12.55
C ASN A 40 2.61 -4.39 12.95
N TYR A 41 3.50 -4.08 11.99
CA TYR A 41 4.64 -3.19 12.25
C TYR A 41 4.23 -1.74 12.49
N LEU A 42 3.24 -1.23 11.75
CA LEU A 42 2.69 0.11 11.96
C LEU A 42 2.06 0.24 13.36
N GLU A 43 1.28 -0.75 13.78
CA GLU A 43 0.67 -0.77 15.11
C GLU A 43 1.71 -0.95 16.22
N GLU A 44 2.77 -1.74 16.00
CA GLU A 44 3.89 -1.87 16.95
C GLU A 44 4.64 -0.54 17.13
N ALA A 45 4.95 0.17 16.04
CA ALA A 45 5.55 1.49 16.10
C ALA A 45 4.63 2.49 16.84
N ALA A 46 3.33 2.42 16.59
CA ALA A 46 2.35 3.31 17.21
C ALA A 46 2.18 3.11 18.72
N LYS A 47 2.58 1.97 19.29
CA LYS A 47 2.63 1.79 20.75
C LYS A 47 3.52 2.85 21.42
N ARG A 48 4.56 3.30 20.73
CA ARG A 48 5.51 4.32 21.24
C ARG A 48 4.97 5.74 21.20
N LEU A 49 3.80 5.96 20.58
CA LEU A 49 3.09 7.25 20.66
C LEU A 49 2.49 7.49 22.06
N ASN A 50 2.48 6.48 22.94
CA ASN A 50 1.95 6.55 24.31
C ASN A 50 0.50 7.06 24.37
N SER A 51 -0.31 6.64 23.40
CA SER A 51 -1.76 6.89 23.40
C SER A 51 -2.42 6.24 24.61
N VAL A 52 -3.41 6.91 25.19
CA VAL A 52 -4.23 6.40 26.31
C VAL A 52 -4.97 5.12 25.92
N VAL A 53 -5.38 5.02 24.66
CA VAL A 53 -6.01 3.83 24.08
C VAL A 53 -5.10 3.19 23.02
N PRO A 54 -5.17 1.86 22.82
CA PRO A 54 -4.41 1.19 21.77
C PRO A 54 -4.68 1.80 20.40
N VAL A 55 -3.61 2.19 19.70
CA VAL A 55 -3.69 2.71 18.34
C VAL A 55 -3.91 1.55 17.38
N LYS A 56 -4.94 1.67 16.53
CA LYS A 56 -5.24 0.72 15.46
C LYS A 56 -5.25 1.44 14.13
N PHE A 57 -4.78 0.75 13.10
CA PHE A 57 -4.78 1.27 11.74
C PHE A 57 -5.96 0.68 10.97
N THR A 58 -6.71 1.54 10.27
CA THR A 58 -7.70 1.11 9.31
C THR A 58 -7.21 1.43 7.91
N ILE A 59 -6.72 0.40 7.22
CA ILE A 59 -6.12 0.49 5.89
C ILE A 59 -7.19 0.78 4.82
N SER A 60 -6.88 1.67 3.87
CA SER A 60 -7.76 2.05 2.77
C SER A 60 -7.89 0.97 1.71
N SER A 61 -6.78 0.28 1.41
CA SER A 61 -6.73 -0.80 0.42
C SER A 61 -5.91 -1.97 0.94
N ARG A 62 -6.49 -3.18 0.89
CA ARG A 62 -5.74 -4.41 1.13
C ARG A 62 -4.80 -4.68 -0.04
N THR A 63 -3.65 -5.28 0.25
CA THR A 63 -2.74 -5.87 -0.72
C THR A 63 -2.39 -7.28 -0.24
N ASP A 64 -2.24 -8.20 -1.19
CA ASP A 64 -1.89 -9.58 -0.92
C ASP A 64 -0.40 -9.74 -0.60
N ALA A 65 0.00 -10.97 -0.23
CA ALA A 65 1.39 -11.31 0.04
C ALA A 65 2.31 -10.94 -1.13
N GLY A 66 3.47 -10.37 -0.83
CA GLY A 66 4.44 -9.95 -1.84
C GLY A 66 4.13 -8.63 -2.56
N VAL A 67 2.89 -8.12 -2.52
CA VAL A 67 2.51 -6.88 -3.24
C VAL A 67 3.09 -5.65 -2.54
N HIS A 68 3.74 -4.78 -3.30
CA HIS A 68 4.32 -3.52 -2.82
C HIS A 68 3.27 -2.39 -2.79
N ALA A 69 3.58 -1.31 -2.07
CA ALA A 69 2.84 -0.05 -2.21
C ALA A 69 3.80 1.14 -2.28
N LEU A 70 3.65 1.95 -3.32
CA LEU A 70 4.30 3.26 -3.42
C LEU A 70 3.64 4.30 -2.50
N SER A 71 2.32 4.20 -2.33
CA SER A 71 1.55 5.01 -1.39
C SER A 71 0.21 4.34 -1.11
N ASN A 72 0.15 3.59 -0.01
CA ASN A 72 -1.10 3.14 0.59
C ASN A 72 -1.52 4.15 1.66
N ALA A 73 -2.81 4.14 2.03
CA ALA A 73 -3.38 5.06 2.98
C ALA A 73 -4.02 4.32 4.14
N ALA A 74 -3.97 4.88 5.34
CA ALA A 74 -4.67 4.36 6.51
C ALA A 74 -5.10 5.51 7.41
N HIS A 75 -6.13 5.30 8.22
CA HIS A 75 -6.39 6.20 9.33
C HIS A 75 -6.16 5.52 10.67
N LEU A 76 -5.77 6.32 11.66
CA LEU A 76 -5.52 5.90 13.04
C LEU A 76 -6.02 6.97 14.00
N ASP A 77 -6.36 6.55 15.21
CA ASP A 77 -6.74 7.45 16.29
C ASP A 77 -5.70 7.44 17.40
N VAL A 78 -5.35 8.64 17.87
CA VAL A 78 -4.40 8.84 18.96
C VAL A 78 -5.06 9.70 20.03
N GLN A 79 -5.03 9.23 21.27
CA GLN A 79 -5.57 9.94 22.42
C GLN A 79 -4.41 10.28 23.36
N ARG A 80 -4.07 11.55 23.47
CA ARG A 80 -2.97 12.03 24.33
C ARG A 80 -3.46 12.15 25.77
N ARG A 81 -2.56 12.10 26.75
CA ARG A 81 -2.92 12.27 28.17
C ARG A 81 -3.49 13.68 28.41
N SER A 82 -4.25 13.86 29.49
CA SER A 82 -4.79 15.18 29.85
C SER A 82 -3.67 16.23 29.93
N GLY A 83 -3.94 17.44 29.42
CA GLY A 83 -2.97 18.53 29.31
C GLY A 83 -2.00 18.44 28.13
N GLN A 84 -1.99 17.35 27.36
CA GLN A 84 -1.17 17.24 26.16
C GLN A 84 -2.00 17.52 24.90
N PRO A 85 -1.57 18.45 24.03
CA PRO A 85 -2.24 18.64 22.75
C PRO A 85 -2.06 17.40 21.87
N PRO A 86 -2.94 17.18 20.87
CA PRO A 86 -2.69 16.20 19.83
C PRO A 86 -1.38 16.50 19.11
N PHE A 87 -0.71 15.48 18.57
CA PHE A 87 0.51 15.65 17.77
C PHE A 87 0.23 16.52 16.54
N SER A 88 1.23 17.29 16.08
CA SER A 88 1.17 17.77 14.69
C SER A 88 1.30 16.57 13.74
N PRO A 89 0.80 16.64 12.51
CA PRO A 89 0.94 15.56 11.55
C PRO A 89 2.41 15.17 11.29
N GLU A 90 3.32 16.14 11.25
CA GLU A 90 4.75 15.94 11.00
C GLU A 90 5.38 15.14 12.15
N VAL A 91 5.13 15.56 13.40
CA VAL A 91 5.63 14.87 14.60
C VAL A 91 5.06 13.44 14.69
N LEU A 92 3.81 13.22 14.29
CA LEU A 92 3.24 11.88 14.24
C LEU A 92 3.99 10.98 13.23
N ALA A 93 4.21 11.48 12.01
CA ALA A 93 4.89 10.73 10.96
C ALA A 93 6.35 10.42 11.34
N GLU A 94 7.07 11.39 11.90
CA GLU A 94 8.42 11.22 12.41
C GLU A 94 8.48 10.19 13.54
N ALA A 95 7.59 10.29 14.53
CA ALA A 95 7.54 9.35 15.64
C ALA A 95 7.22 7.92 15.18
N LEU A 96 6.30 7.75 14.22
CA LEU A 96 6.03 6.45 13.63
C LEU A 96 7.27 5.89 12.92
N ASN A 97 7.94 6.68 12.09
CA ASN A 97 9.16 6.27 11.38
C ASN A 97 10.33 5.94 12.33
N ALA A 98 10.49 6.70 13.42
CA ALA A 98 11.53 6.45 14.43
C ALA A 98 11.36 5.11 15.17
N HIS A 99 10.15 4.56 15.16
CA HIS A 99 9.81 3.32 15.85
C HIS A 99 9.44 2.15 14.93
N LEU A 100 9.38 2.38 13.62
CA LEU A 100 9.24 1.33 12.62
C LEU A 100 10.53 0.51 12.56
N ARG A 101 10.43 -0.77 12.92
CA ARG A 101 11.58 -1.68 13.01
C ARG A 101 11.94 -2.40 11.71
N HIS A 102 11.13 -2.24 10.67
CA HIS A 102 11.35 -2.90 9.39
C HIS A 102 11.82 -1.89 8.33
N PRO A 103 12.99 -2.07 7.70
CA PRO A 103 13.54 -1.10 6.75
C PRO A 103 12.70 -0.96 5.48
N ALA A 104 11.88 -1.98 5.18
CA ALA A 104 11.00 -1.99 4.03
C ALA A 104 9.66 -1.25 4.22
N ILE A 105 9.43 -0.52 5.33
CA ILE A 105 8.19 0.22 5.58
C ILE A 105 8.53 1.67 5.93
N ARG A 106 7.79 2.64 5.38
CA ARG A 106 7.96 4.06 5.73
C ARG A 106 6.63 4.81 5.68
N VAL A 107 6.34 5.62 6.70
CA VAL A 107 5.29 6.63 6.66
C VAL A 107 5.80 7.83 5.88
N LEU A 108 5.06 8.22 4.84
CA LEU A 108 5.40 9.32 3.95
C LEU A 108 4.91 10.67 4.51
N GLN A 109 3.66 10.69 4.95
CA GLN A 109 2.99 11.91 5.38
C GLN A 109 1.82 11.57 6.29
N ALA A 110 1.43 12.51 7.16
CA ALA A 110 0.21 12.44 7.93
C ALA A 110 -0.62 13.72 7.75
N PHE A 111 -1.90 13.64 8.09
CA PHE A 111 -2.84 14.76 8.14
C PHE A 111 -3.79 14.56 9.31
N ARG A 112 -4.14 15.63 10.02
CA ARG A 112 -5.30 15.59 10.90
C ARG A 112 -6.57 15.60 10.05
N VAL A 113 -7.51 14.74 10.40
CA VAL A 113 -8.79 14.61 9.69
C VAL A 113 -9.94 14.58 10.70
N PRO A 114 -11.18 14.85 10.26
CA PRO A 114 -12.37 14.70 11.09
C PRO A 114 -12.45 13.30 11.74
N ILE A 115 -13.03 13.21 12.94
CA ILE A 115 -13.09 11.97 13.73
C ILE A 115 -13.96 10.88 13.07
N ASP A 116 -14.82 11.26 12.14
CA ASP A 116 -15.68 10.39 11.32
C ASP A 116 -15.04 10.00 9.97
N PHE A 117 -13.89 10.56 9.61
CA PHE A 117 -13.17 10.21 8.38
C PHE A 117 -12.82 8.73 8.33
N HIS A 118 -13.11 8.05 7.22
CA HIS A 118 -12.75 6.64 7.02
C HIS A 118 -11.95 6.43 5.75
N ALA A 119 -10.65 6.14 5.88
CA ALA A 119 -9.69 6.02 4.76
C ALA A 119 -10.15 5.13 3.59
N ARG A 120 -10.87 4.03 3.87
CA ARG A 120 -11.43 3.16 2.81
C ARG A 120 -12.60 3.80 2.05
N HIS A 121 -13.50 4.48 2.75
CA HIS A 121 -14.77 4.97 2.21
C HIS A 121 -14.61 6.37 1.59
N ALA A 122 -13.69 7.18 2.12
CA ALA A 122 -13.35 8.48 1.55
C ALA A 122 -12.51 8.37 0.26
N ALA A 123 -11.88 7.21 0.00
CA ALA A 123 -11.06 7.02 -1.19
C ALA A 123 -11.91 6.94 -2.47
N THR A 124 -11.68 7.86 -3.40
CA THR A 124 -12.42 7.98 -4.67
C THR A 124 -11.92 7.04 -5.76
N SER A 125 -10.65 6.63 -5.71
CA SER A 125 -10.03 5.66 -6.62
C SER A 125 -8.81 5.00 -5.97
N ARG A 126 -8.32 3.94 -6.62
CA ARG A 126 -7.00 3.35 -6.35
C ARG A 126 -6.30 3.18 -7.69
N THR A 127 -4.97 3.30 -7.69
CA THR A 127 -4.14 3.11 -8.88
C THR A 127 -3.15 2.00 -8.61
N TYR A 128 -3.00 1.10 -9.57
CA TYR A 128 -2.07 -0.02 -9.52
C TYR A 128 -1.07 0.10 -10.67
N LEU A 129 0.16 -0.33 -10.42
CA LEU A 129 1.23 -0.42 -11.41
C LEU A 129 1.73 -1.86 -11.44
N TYR A 130 1.68 -2.46 -12.62
CA TYR A 130 2.32 -3.73 -12.91
C TYR A 130 3.53 -3.49 -13.80
N ARG A 131 4.65 -4.11 -13.47
CA ARG A 131 5.89 -4.04 -14.24
C ARG A 131 6.24 -5.44 -14.72
N LEU A 132 6.59 -5.55 -16.00
CA LEU A 132 6.91 -6.82 -16.66
C LEU A 132 8.27 -6.65 -17.33
N ALA A 133 9.10 -7.69 -17.25
CA ALA A 133 10.40 -7.75 -17.90
C ALA A 133 10.42 -8.94 -18.87
N THR A 134 10.68 -8.71 -20.15
CA THR A 134 10.74 -9.74 -21.20
C THR A 134 12.16 -10.31 -21.33
N GLY A 135 12.31 -11.39 -22.10
CA GLY A 135 13.62 -12.02 -22.37
C GLY A 135 14.27 -12.71 -21.15
N CYS A 136 13.55 -12.83 -20.03
CA CYS A 136 14.06 -13.38 -18.79
C CYS A 136 13.84 -14.91 -18.75
N HIS A 137 14.81 -15.66 -19.27
CA HIS A 137 14.82 -17.12 -19.22
C HIS A 137 15.13 -17.68 -17.83
N ARG A 138 15.83 -16.91 -16.99
CA ARG A 138 16.16 -17.28 -15.61
C ARG A 138 15.97 -16.08 -14.65
N PRO A 139 15.52 -16.31 -13.39
CA PRO A 139 15.27 -15.21 -12.45
C PRO A 139 16.51 -14.37 -12.09
N ASP A 140 17.71 -14.92 -12.19
CA ASP A 140 18.99 -14.26 -11.93
C ASP A 140 19.42 -13.29 -13.04
N GLN A 141 18.75 -13.31 -14.20
CA GLN A 141 18.97 -12.35 -15.28
C GLN A 141 18.37 -10.97 -14.99
N LEU A 142 17.45 -10.86 -14.03
CA LEU A 142 16.95 -9.56 -13.60
C LEU A 142 18.03 -8.81 -12.81
N SER A 143 18.20 -7.53 -13.16
CA SER A 143 19.02 -6.62 -12.37
C SER A 143 18.57 -6.61 -10.90
N VAL A 144 19.50 -6.37 -9.99
CA VAL A 144 19.20 -6.30 -8.54
C VAL A 144 18.20 -5.18 -8.20
N PHE A 145 18.04 -4.18 -9.08
CA PHE A 145 17.06 -3.12 -8.93
C PHE A 145 15.63 -3.54 -9.32
N GLU A 146 15.50 -4.55 -10.18
CA GLU A 146 14.24 -5.03 -10.72
C GLU A 146 13.76 -6.33 -10.07
N ARG A 147 14.68 -7.08 -9.44
CA ARG A 147 14.36 -8.28 -8.67
C ARG A 147 13.27 -8.00 -7.64
N ASN A 148 12.24 -8.84 -7.63
CA ASN A 148 11.05 -8.71 -6.80
C ASN A 148 10.24 -7.42 -7.04
N ARG A 149 10.44 -6.67 -8.13
CA ARG A 149 9.66 -5.46 -8.46
C ARG A 149 8.94 -5.53 -9.81
N CYS A 150 9.20 -6.58 -10.57
CA CYS A 150 8.56 -6.87 -11.84
C CYS A 150 8.32 -8.38 -11.98
N TRP A 151 7.46 -8.74 -12.92
CA TRP A 151 7.27 -10.12 -13.35
C TRP A 151 8.21 -10.44 -14.51
N ALA A 152 9.17 -11.34 -14.27
CA ALA A 152 10.04 -11.90 -15.31
C ALA A 152 9.26 -12.84 -16.24
N LEU A 153 9.18 -12.47 -17.52
CA LEU A 153 8.60 -13.25 -18.59
C LEU A 153 9.71 -13.86 -19.45
N ARG A 154 9.51 -15.12 -19.83
CA ARG A 154 10.39 -15.81 -20.79
C ARG A 154 10.19 -15.34 -22.24
N ALA A 155 9.03 -14.75 -22.54
CA ALA A 155 8.74 -14.22 -23.87
C ALA A 155 9.74 -13.10 -24.20
N GLY A 156 10.36 -13.14 -25.38
CA GLY A 156 11.36 -12.15 -25.79
C GLY A 156 10.79 -10.76 -26.04
N CYS A 157 9.55 -10.69 -26.53
CA CYS A 157 8.81 -9.46 -26.72
C CYS A 157 7.32 -9.64 -26.38
N LEU A 158 6.63 -8.53 -26.19
CA LEU A 158 5.18 -8.46 -26.07
C LEU A 158 4.66 -7.53 -27.18
N ASP A 159 3.50 -7.85 -27.72
CA ASP A 159 2.79 -6.95 -28.63
C ASP A 159 2.14 -5.84 -27.81
N VAL A 160 2.86 -4.73 -27.65
CA VAL A 160 2.42 -3.58 -26.85
C VAL A 160 1.19 -2.92 -27.46
N GLU A 161 1.08 -2.87 -28.78
CA GLU A 161 -0.06 -2.27 -29.48
C GLU A 161 -1.33 -3.09 -29.22
N ALA A 162 -1.26 -4.41 -29.36
CA ALA A 162 -2.37 -5.29 -29.03
C ALA A 162 -2.75 -5.20 -27.53
N MET A 163 -1.78 -5.07 -26.62
CA MET A 163 -2.06 -4.87 -25.19
C MET A 163 -2.74 -3.51 -24.92
N GLN A 164 -2.34 -2.45 -25.63
CA GLN A 164 -2.95 -1.13 -25.53
C GLN A 164 -4.39 -1.14 -26.05
N GLU A 165 -4.64 -1.79 -27.18
CA GLU A 165 -5.98 -2.00 -27.74
C GLU A 165 -6.86 -2.79 -26.76
N ALA A 166 -6.37 -3.93 -26.26
CA ALA A 166 -7.07 -4.74 -25.27
C ALA A 166 -7.41 -3.95 -24.00
N ALA A 167 -6.52 -3.08 -23.52
CA ALA A 167 -6.75 -2.25 -22.35
C ALA A 167 -7.89 -1.23 -22.54
N GLN A 168 -8.14 -0.75 -23.77
CA GLN A 168 -9.25 0.18 -24.04
C GLN A 168 -10.61 -0.46 -23.78
N HIS A 169 -10.75 -1.75 -24.10
CA HIS A 169 -12.00 -2.50 -23.85
C HIS A 169 -12.34 -2.60 -22.36
N LEU A 170 -11.37 -2.46 -21.46
CA LEU A 170 -11.57 -2.50 -20.02
C LEU A 170 -12.04 -1.16 -19.43
N LEU A 171 -11.92 -0.05 -20.18
CA LEU A 171 -12.30 1.27 -19.70
C LEU A 171 -13.82 1.40 -19.56
N GLY A 172 -14.26 2.15 -18.54
CA GLY A 172 -15.67 2.35 -18.26
C GLY A 172 -16.19 1.41 -17.18
N THR A 173 -17.52 1.24 -17.13
CA THR A 173 -18.20 0.47 -16.09
C THR A 173 -18.60 -0.90 -16.63
N HIS A 174 -18.02 -1.95 -16.05
CA HIS A 174 -18.23 -3.32 -16.48
C HIS A 174 -18.44 -4.24 -15.29
N ASP A 175 -19.03 -5.41 -15.54
CA ASP A 175 -18.93 -6.54 -14.63
C ASP A 175 -17.55 -7.21 -14.79
N PHE A 176 -16.70 -7.09 -13.78
CA PHE A 176 -15.36 -7.70 -13.77
C PHE A 176 -15.35 -9.10 -13.12
N SER A 177 -16.47 -9.83 -13.13
CA SER A 177 -16.57 -11.19 -12.55
C SER A 177 -15.55 -12.16 -13.14
N ALA A 178 -15.21 -12.04 -14.43
CA ALA A 178 -14.16 -12.83 -15.09
C ALA A 178 -12.74 -12.61 -14.50
N PHE A 179 -12.50 -11.48 -13.82
CA PHE A 179 -11.23 -11.14 -13.18
C PHE A 179 -11.26 -11.34 -11.65
N GLN A 180 -12.40 -11.78 -11.11
CA GLN A 180 -12.56 -12.00 -9.68
C GLN A 180 -12.01 -13.37 -9.29
N SER A 181 -11.22 -13.42 -8.21
CA SER A 181 -10.77 -14.71 -7.65
C SER A 181 -11.96 -15.57 -7.22
N ALA A 182 -11.85 -16.88 -7.45
CA ALA A 182 -12.83 -17.86 -6.99
C ALA A 182 -13.03 -17.75 -5.47
N GLY A 183 -14.29 -17.76 -5.02
CA GLY A 183 -14.63 -17.65 -3.60
C GLY A 183 -14.54 -16.24 -2.99
N SER A 184 -14.36 -15.19 -3.81
CA SER A 184 -14.36 -13.81 -3.32
C SER A 184 -15.68 -13.47 -2.59
N PRO A 185 -15.63 -12.89 -1.38
CA PRO A 185 -16.82 -12.49 -0.62
C PRO A 185 -17.43 -11.17 -1.09
N VAL A 186 -16.91 -10.58 -2.18
CA VAL A 186 -17.38 -9.31 -2.72
C VAL A 186 -18.75 -9.49 -3.38
N THR A 187 -19.73 -8.71 -2.93
CA THR A 187 -21.14 -8.82 -3.36
C THR A 187 -21.43 -8.30 -4.77
N SER A 188 -20.55 -7.46 -5.31
CA SER A 188 -20.67 -6.95 -6.68
C SER A 188 -19.29 -6.77 -7.30
N SER A 189 -19.11 -7.35 -8.48
CA SER A 189 -17.94 -7.23 -9.35
C SER A 189 -18.03 -6.05 -10.33
N VAL A 190 -19.12 -5.27 -10.30
CA VAL A 190 -19.28 -4.10 -11.16
C VAL A 190 -18.35 -2.98 -10.70
N ARG A 191 -17.42 -2.56 -11.56
CA ARG A 191 -16.45 -1.49 -11.26
C ARG A 191 -16.32 -0.55 -12.45
N THR A 192 -15.85 0.67 -12.17
CA THR A 192 -15.49 1.65 -13.21
C THR A 192 -13.98 1.79 -13.29
N LEU A 193 -13.38 1.31 -14.38
CA LEU A 193 -11.97 1.56 -14.67
C LEU A 193 -11.84 2.89 -15.40
N ARG A 194 -11.31 3.90 -14.69
CA ARG A 194 -11.21 5.27 -15.22
C ARG A 194 -10.01 5.48 -16.15
N ARG A 195 -8.95 4.69 -15.96
CA ARG A 195 -7.70 4.79 -16.71
C ARG A 195 -6.98 3.45 -16.73
N ALA A 196 -6.49 3.08 -17.90
CA ALA A 196 -5.60 1.97 -18.14
C ALA A 196 -4.62 2.40 -19.22
N SER A 197 -3.33 2.15 -18.98
CA SER A 197 -2.27 2.50 -19.92
C SER A 197 -1.22 1.41 -19.89
N VAL A 198 -0.79 0.99 -21.07
CA VAL A 198 0.33 0.08 -21.26
C VAL A 198 1.38 0.84 -22.06
N SER A 199 2.61 0.82 -21.59
CA SER A 199 3.73 1.47 -22.29
C SER A 199 5.00 0.66 -22.05
N PRO A 200 5.91 0.62 -23.03
CA PRO A 200 7.25 0.13 -22.74
C PRO A 200 7.88 1.06 -21.69
N ASP A 201 8.60 0.47 -20.73
CA ASP A 201 9.45 1.26 -19.83
C ASP A 201 10.67 1.72 -20.65
N LEU A 202 11.17 2.94 -20.45
CA LEU A 202 12.31 3.47 -21.21
C LEU A 202 13.65 2.82 -20.83
N GLY A 203 13.60 1.69 -20.13
CA GLY A 203 14.72 1.10 -19.40
C GLY A 203 14.98 1.86 -18.12
N SER A 204 15.31 1.13 -17.05
CA SER A 204 15.93 1.76 -15.88
C SER A 204 17.20 2.47 -16.34
N PRO A 205 17.50 3.70 -15.89
CA PRO A 205 18.76 4.37 -16.23
C PRO A 205 20.00 3.60 -15.74
N PHE A 206 19.79 2.54 -14.94
CA PHE A 206 20.81 1.65 -14.40
C PHE A 206 20.93 0.31 -15.15
N VAL A 207 20.13 0.07 -16.19
CA VAL A 207 20.24 -1.09 -17.08
C VAL A 207 20.99 -0.64 -18.33
N LEU A 208 22.18 -1.18 -18.55
CA LEU A 208 23.01 -0.80 -19.69
C LEU A 208 22.29 -1.16 -21.00
N PRO A 209 22.42 -0.34 -22.07
CA PRO A 209 21.73 -0.57 -23.36
C PRO A 209 22.00 -1.93 -24.01
N GLN A 210 23.01 -2.67 -23.54
CA GLN A 210 23.37 -4.00 -24.03
C GLN A 210 22.43 -5.12 -23.53
N GLU A 211 21.58 -4.84 -22.54
CA GLU A 211 20.56 -5.78 -22.01
C GLU A 211 19.16 -5.56 -22.61
N ASN A 212 19.04 -4.65 -23.58
CA ASN A 212 17.78 -4.29 -24.27
C ASN A 212 17.66 -4.89 -25.69
N ARG A 213 18.35 -6.00 -25.98
CA ARG A 213 18.25 -6.71 -27.27
C ARG A 213 17.52 -8.04 -27.14
#